data_AF-A0A923D9B6-F1
#
_entry.id   AF-A0A923D9B6-F1
#
_cell.length_a   1.000
_cell.length_b   1.000
_cell.length_c   1.000
_cell.angle_alpha   90.00
_cell.angle_beta   90.00
_cell.angle_gamma   90.00
#
_symmetry.space_group_name_H-M   'P 1'
#
loop_
_entity.id
_entity.type
_entity.pdbx_description
1 polymer ?
#
loop_
_entity_poly.entity_id
_entity_poly.type
_entity_poly.pdbx_seq_one_letter_code
_entity_poly.pdbx_strand_id
1 'polypeptide(L)'
;MKLQPPQQNPRGNNPLDHYRSHCVRQRSTGRHRRDHAVDPQSALQQHTPVSFRYPQREVIAAALVTAAAFIVGFVVFRGPSPAPITGLSGSTPTLDALLQHLTVAGAGVVLVAIALIYRRQPVRSAGWNRPLLTPAFQVGIAVILLTIFLRGKITLLFDGITTAETSALLVVTALGLAEETLFRGYVQPRLSARLGNTRGWLITSGLFALWQIPRLSGEPVETVLIGVGIGLVQGLVAGWMMQKCQHVLAPGLYRAISGWIAFLG
;
A
#
# COMPACT_ATOMS: atom_id res chain seq x y z
N MET A 1 78.62 -59.01 3.03
CA MET A 1 77.71 -58.14 3.80
C MET A 1 76.51 -57.87 2.91
N LYS A 2 75.29 -58.43 3.03
CA LYS A 2 74.44 -58.77 4.19
C LYS A 2 74.45 -57.69 5.26
N LEU A 3 73.40 -56.87 5.28
CA LEU A 3 72.45 -56.74 6.39
C LEU A 3 71.22 -55.90 5.95
N GLN A 4 70.07 -56.39 6.36
CA GLN A 4 68.69 -55.93 6.23
C GLN A 4 68.05 -56.34 7.58
N PRO A 5 66.94 -55.77 8.10
CA PRO A 5 66.30 -54.45 8.02
C PRO A 5 66.20 -53.81 9.45
N PRO A 6 65.23 -52.92 9.75
CA PRO A 6 64.03 -53.43 10.42
C PRO A 6 62.69 -52.83 9.94
N GLN A 7 61.62 -53.61 10.15
CA GLN A 7 60.23 -53.25 9.97
C GLN A 7 59.69 -52.33 11.07
N GLN A 8 58.66 -51.53 10.76
CA GLN A 8 57.64 -51.15 11.74
C GLN A 8 56.23 -50.96 11.14
N ASN A 9 55.27 -51.32 11.99
CA ASN A 9 53.86 -51.73 11.85
C ASN A 9 52.87 -50.58 11.46
N PRO A 10 51.62 -50.90 11.04
CA PRO A 10 50.57 -49.97 10.68
C PRO A 10 49.67 -49.61 11.88
N ARG A 11 49.10 -48.38 11.85
CA ARG A 11 47.83 -47.93 12.47
C ARG A 11 47.90 -46.42 12.65
N GLY A 12 47.10 -45.67 11.88
CA GLY A 12 46.89 -44.24 12.05
C GLY A 12 45.45 -43.90 11.70
N ASN A 13 44.66 -43.70 12.75
CA ASN A 13 43.22 -43.44 12.72
C ASN A 13 42.87 -42.21 11.87
N ASN A 14 41.93 -42.38 10.94
CA ASN A 14 41.30 -41.27 10.23
C ASN A 14 39.99 -40.91 10.94
N PRO A 15 39.82 -39.70 11.50
CA PRO A 15 38.72 -39.37 12.42
C PRO A 15 37.43 -38.89 11.73
N LEU A 16 37.00 -39.51 10.63
CA LEU A 16 35.80 -39.06 9.88
C LEU A 16 34.67 -40.09 9.74
N ASP A 17 34.67 -41.17 10.51
CA ASP A 17 33.62 -42.21 10.49
C ASP A 17 32.54 -42.06 11.59
N HIS A 18 32.14 -40.83 11.92
CA HIS A 18 31.22 -40.58 13.05
C HIS A 18 29.85 -39.99 12.73
N TYR A 19 29.29 -40.20 11.54
CA TYR A 19 27.89 -39.85 11.28
C TYR A 19 27.20 -40.82 10.32
N ARG A 20 27.05 -42.09 10.74
CA ARG A 20 26.20 -43.05 10.03
C ARG A 20 25.57 -44.11 10.93
N SER A 21 24.67 -43.75 11.84
CA SER A 21 23.74 -44.74 12.43
C SER A 21 22.76 -44.13 13.43
N HIS A 22 21.62 -43.61 12.98
CA HIS A 22 20.36 -43.64 13.76
C HIS A 22 19.16 -43.50 12.81
N CYS A 23 18.91 -44.53 12.00
CA CYS A 23 17.61 -44.74 11.37
C CYS A 23 16.93 -45.90 12.12
N VAL A 24 16.38 -45.57 13.30
CA VAL A 24 15.61 -46.50 14.12
C VAL A 24 14.13 -46.35 13.78
N ARG A 25 13.67 -47.37 13.05
CA ARG A 25 12.34 -47.96 13.00
C ARG A 25 11.48 -47.69 14.25
N GLN A 26 10.37 -46.97 14.10
CA GLN A 26 9.16 -47.20 14.90
C GLN A 26 7.90 -47.16 14.02
N ARG A 27 7.22 -48.32 13.96
CA ARG A 27 5.86 -48.50 13.44
C ARG A 27 4.87 -48.32 14.60
N SER A 28 3.71 -47.75 14.26
CA SER A 28 2.37 -48.15 14.70
C SER A 28 2.03 -48.07 16.20
N THR A 29 1.16 -47.14 16.56
CA THR A 29 -0.21 -47.35 17.11
C THR A 29 -0.67 -46.07 17.82
N GLY A 30 -1.95 -45.71 17.72
CA GLY A 30 -2.50 -44.65 18.57
C GLY A 30 -3.59 -43.79 17.94
N ARG A 31 -4.79 -44.34 17.86
CA ARG A 31 -6.05 -43.64 17.63
C ARG A 31 -6.23 -42.54 18.69
N HIS A 32 -6.16 -41.26 18.31
CA HIS A 32 -6.81 -40.19 19.05
C HIS A 32 -7.38 -39.16 18.07
N ARG A 33 -8.67 -39.32 17.80
CA ARG A 33 -9.55 -38.30 17.22
C ARG A 33 -9.55 -37.13 18.21
N ARG A 34 -8.74 -36.11 17.94
CA ARG A 34 -8.90 -34.78 18.54
C ARG A 34 -9.55 -33.92 17.47
N ASP A 35 -10.78 -33.54 17.75
CA ASP A 35 -11.47 -32.46 17.08
C ASP A 35 -10.62 -31.20 17.28
N HIS A 36 -9.81 -30.88 16.27
CA HIS A 36 -9.13 -29.61 16.21
C HIS A 36 -10.21 -28.56 15.95
N ALA A 37 -10.66 -27.91 17.03
CA ALA A 37 -11.19 -26.58 16.97
C ALA A 37 -10.23 -25.76 16.10
N VAL A 38 -10.69 -25.39 14.91
CA VAL A 38 -9.99 -24.48 14.01
C VAL A 38 -9.94 -23.15 14.74
N ASP A 39 -8.81 -22.87 15.37
CA ASP A 39 -8.54 -21.61 16.03
C ASP A 39 -8.64 -20.49 14.96
N PRO A 40 -9.62 -19.58 15.04
CA PRO A 40 -9.82 -18.54 14.04
C PRO A 40 -8.62 -17.57 13.95
N GLN A 41 -7.70 -17.61 14.92
CA GLN A 41 -6.48 -16.80 14.90
C GLN A 41 -5.41 -17.33 13.93
N SER A 42 -5.44 -18.61 13.58
CA SER A 42 -4.45 -19.23 12.69
C SER A 42 -4.62 -18.87 11.20
N ALA A 43 -5.83 -18.45 10.80
CA ALA A 43 -6.12 -18.04 9.42
C ALA A 43 -5.58 -16.63 9.07
N LEU A 44 -5.35 -15.77 10.06
CA LEU A 44 -4.82 -14.42 9.85
C LEU A 44 -3.30 -14.38 9.66
N GLN A 45 -2.57 -15.43 10.05
CA GLN A 45 -1.10 -15.47 10.02
C GLN A 45 -0.51 -16.05 8.71
N GLN A 46 -1.32 -16.60 7.80
CA GLN A 46 -0.83 -17.28 6.60
C GLN A 46 -0.79 -16.41 5.34
N HIS A 47 -0.83 -15.08 5.46
CA HIS A 47 -0.59 -14.22 4.31
C HIS A 47 0.90 -13.92 4.14
N THR A 48 1.57 -14.74 3.34
CA THR A 48 2.96 -14.52 2.93
C THR A 48 3.09 -13.11 2.33
N PRO A 49 4.02 -12.27 2.81
CA PRO A 49 4.24 -10.95 2.24
C PRO A 49 4.67 -11.07 0.78
N VAL A 50 4.26 -10.13 -0.05
CA VAL A 50 4.62 -10.10 -1.47
C VAL A 50 6.14 -9.91 -1.58
N SER A 51 6.85 -10.98 -1.94
CA SER A 51 8.29 -10.97 -2.15
C SER A 51 8.61 -10.86 -3.64
N PHE A 52 9.56 -10.00 -3.98
CA PHE A 52 10.00 -9.77 -5.36
C PHE A 52 11.35 -10.43 -5.61
N ARG A 53 11.46 -11.22 -6.68
CA ARG A 53 12.70 -11.92 -7.05
C ARG A 53 13.85 -10.97 -7.39
N TYR A 54 13.55 -9.76 -7.90
CA TYR A 54 14.53 -8.74 -8.28
C TYR A 54 14.13 -7.34 -7.78
N PRO A 55 14.34 -7.02 -6.49
CA PRO A 55 13.82 -5.80 -5.86
C PRO A 55 14.38 -4.51 -6.48
N GLN A 56 15.62 -4.51 -6.99
CA GLN A 56 16.21 -3.32 -7.62
C GLN A 56 15.49 -2.91 -8.92
N ARG A 57 15.14 -3.88 -9.77
CA ARG A 57 14.43 -3.61 -11.04
C ARG A 57 13.00 -3.15 -10.83
N GLU A 58 12.37 -3.62 -9.74
CA GLU A 58 11.01 -3.23 -9.36
C GLU A 58 10.96 -1.80 -8.79
N VAL A 59 11.97 -1.39 -8.02
CA VAL A 59 12.07 0.00 -7.54
C VAL A 59 12.26 0.98 -8.69
N ILE A 60 13.10 0.65 -9.68
CA ILE A 60 13.27 1.52 -10.87
C ILE A 60 11.95 1.64 -11.62
N ALA A 61 11.20 0.55 -11.80
CA ALA A 61 9.88 0.61 -12.42
C ALA A 61 8.88 1.46 -11.61
N ALA A 62 8.87 1.32 -10.28
CA ALA A 62 8.06 2.17 -9.41
C ALA A 62 8.42 3.64 -9.54
N ALA A 63 9.72 3.97 -9.58
CA ALA A 63 10.21 5.33 -9.78
C ALA A 63 9.82 5.89 -11.15
N LEU A 64 9.93 5.09 -12.23
CA LEU A 64 9.53 5.50 -13.58
C LEU A 64 8.02 5.74 -13.69
N VAL A 65 7.19 4.86 -13.13
CA VAL A 65 5.73 5.04 -13.11
C VAL A 65 5.36 6.28 -12.30
N THR A 66 6.02 6.49 -11.16
CA THR A 66 5.82 7.69 -10.35
C THR A 66 6.20 8.94 -11.14
N ALA A 67 7.39 8.99 -11.73
CA ALA A 67 7.86 10.12 -12.54
C ALA A 67 6.94 10.40 -13.74
N ALA A 68 6.49 9.37 -14.45
CA ALA A 68 5.55 9.51 -15.56
C ALA A 68 4.22 10.10 -15.08
N ALA A 69 3.68 9.61 -13.96
CA ALA A 69 2.49 10.18 -13.36
C ALA A 69 2.71 11.66 -12.98
N PHE A 70 3.88 12.03 -12.45
CA PHE A 70 4.19 13.40 -12.04
C PHE A 70 4.21 14.35 -13.24
N ILE A 71 4.80 13.90 -14.35
CA ILE A 71 4.82 14.65 -15.61
C ILE A 71 3.39 14.87 -16.11
N VAL A 72 2.55 13.82 -16.11
CA VAL A 72 1.14 13.94 -16.51
C VAL A 72 0.40 14.95 -15.62
N GLY A 73 0.59 14.88 -14.30
CA GLY A 73 0.03 15.86 -13.37
C GLY A 73 0.47 17.29 -13.70
N PHE A 74 1.77 17.52 -13.89
CA PHE A 74 2.30 18.84 -14.20
C PHE A 74 1.81 19.40 -15.55
N VAL A 75 1.58 18.53 -16.54
CA VAL A 75 1.02 18.94 -17.85
C VAL A 75 -0.46 19.28 -17.74
N VAL A 76 -1.24 18.50 -16.99
CA VAL A 76 -2.69 18.72 -16.84
C VAL A 76 -3.00 19.92 -15.93
N PHE A 77 -2.17 20.17 -14.91
CA PHE A 77 -2.32 21.32 -13.99
C PHE A 77 -1.65 22.61 -14.48
N ARG A 78 -1.16 22.65 -15.72
CA ARG A 78 -0.51 23.84 -16.30
C ARG A 78 -1.49 24.97 -16.72
N GLY A 79 -2.79 24.81 -16.47
CA GLY A 79 -3.84 25.80 -16.74
C GLY A 79 -4.35 26.49 -15.47
N PRO A 80 -5.43 27.30 -15.53
CA PRO A 80 -6.07 27.86 -14.34
C PRO A 80 -6.46 26.72 -13.41
N SER A 81 -5.74 26.56 -12.30
CA SER A 81 -5.97 25.45 -11.37
C SER A 81 -7.36 25.58 -10.76
N PRO A 82 -8.20 24.54 -10.86
CA PRO A 82 -9.42 24.48 -10.08
C PRO A 82 -9.09 24.45 -8.58
N ALA A 83 -9.97 25.01 -7.77
CA ALA A 83 -9.77 25.20 -6.33
C ALA A 83 -9.24 23.95 -5.58
N PRO A 84 -8.46 24.14 -4.50
CA PRO A 84 -7.92 23.04 -3.69
C PRO A 84 -9.03 22.19 -3.08
N ILE A 85 -8.87 20.85 -3.11
CA ILE A 85 -9.78 19.91 -2.40
C ILE A 85 -9.78 20.16 -0.88
N THR A 86 -8.74 20.81 -0.36
CA THR A 86 -8.52 20.99 1.08
C THR A 86 -9.42 22.06 1.71
N GLY A 87 -10.13 22.88 0.92
CA GLY A 87 -10.97 23.98 1.43
C GLY A 87 -10.20 25.06 2.22
N LEU A 88 -8.86 25.03 2.19
CA LEU A 88 -7.98 25.88 3.01
C LEU A 88 -8.01 27.35 2.58
N SER A 89 -8.32 27.65 1.32
CA SER A 89 -8.32 29.01 0.77
C SER A 89 -9.71 29.68 0.84
N GLY A 90 -10.66 29.13 1.59
CA GLY A 90 -12.05 29.61 1.62
C GLY A 90 -12.81 29.41 0.30
N SER A 91 -12.18 28.78 -0.69
CA SER A 91 -12.79 28.36 -1.95
C SER A 91 -13.39 26.97 -1.77
N THR A 92 -14.69 26.84 -2.05
CA THR A 92 -15.35 25.53 -2.07
C THR A 92 -14.82 24.75 -3.27
N PRO A 93 -14.36 23.50 -3.08
CA PRO A 93 -13.91 22.68 -4.18
C PRO A 93 -15.07 22.44 -5.16
N THR A 94 -14.85 22.69 -6.45
CA THR A 94 -15.88 22.51 -7.48
C THR A 94 -15.85 21.09 -8.06
N LEU A 95 -16.98 20.62 -8.62
CA LEU A 95 -17.03 19.30 -9.23
C LEU A 95 -16.04 19.16 -10.39
N ASP A 96 -15.84 20.22 -11.18
CA ASP A 96 -14.87 20.25 -12.28
C ASP A 96 -13.43 20.07 -11.78
N ALA A 97 -13.10 20.66 -10.63
CA ALA A 97 -11.82 20.43 -9.95
C ALA A 97 -11.60 18.96 -9.63
N LEU A 98 -12.60 18.34 -9.02
CA LEU A 98 -12.58 16.93 -8.65
C LEU A 98 -12.46 16.02 -9.88
N LEU A 99 -13.15 16.34 -10.98
CA LEU A 99 -13.08 15.58 -12.22
C LEU A 99 -11.69 15.69 -12.87
N GLN A 100 -11.11 16.89 -12.96
CA GLN A 100 -9.75 17.07 -13.46
C GLN A 100 -8.75 16.28 -12.60
N HIS A 101 -8.90 16.32 -11.28
CA HIS A 101 -8.11 15.52 -10.37
C HIS A 101 -8.24 14.01 -10.59
N LEU A 102 -9.46 13.53 -10.85
CA LEU A 102 -9.72 12.14 -11.16
C LEU A 102 -9.07 11.72 -12.48
N THR A 103 -9.04 12.58 -13.51
CA THR A 103 -8.39 12.24 -14.79
C THR A 103 -6.88 11.98 -14.61
N VAL A 104 -6.19 12.81 -13.81
CA VAL A 104 -4.76 12.64 -13.53
C VAL A 104 -4.51 11.37 -12.72
N ALA A 105 -5.29 11.13 -11.66
CA ALA A 105 -5.17 9.91 -10.87
C ALA A 105 -5.50 8.65 -11.69
N GLY A 106 -6.51 8.73 -12.56
CA GLY A 106 -6.90 7.68 -13.50
C GLY A 106 -5.80 7.35 -14.49
N ALA A 107 -5.13 8.36 -15.07
CA ALA A 107 -3.96 8.17 -15.91
C ALA A 107 -2.83 7.44 -15.14
N GLY A 108 -2.62 7.78 -13.87
CA GLY A 108 -1.69 7.06 -12.99
C GLY A 108 -2.05 5.58 -12.80
N VAL A 109 -3.34 5.27 -12.58
CA VAL A 109 -3.81 3.88 -12.49
C VAL A 109 -3.63 3.13 -13.81
N VAL A 110 -3.88 3.79 -14.95
CA VAL A 110 -3.63 3.20 -16.28
C VAL A 110 -2.15 2.87 -16.46
N LEU A 111 -1.24 3.76 -16.05
CA LEU A 111 0.20 3.48 -16.08
C LEU A 111 0.58 2.28 -15.21
N VAL A 112 -0.03 2.16 -14.02
CA VAL A 112 0.15 0.98 -13.14
C VAL A 112 -0.39 -0.28 -13.82
N ALA A 113 -1.58 -0.23 -14.43
CA ALA A 113 -2.17 -1.36 -15.13
C ALA A 113 -1.29 -1.83 -16.29
N ILE A 114 -0.78 -0.91 -17.12
CA ILE A 114 0.16 -1.20 -18.20
C ILE A 114 1.43 -1.86 -17.63
N ALA A 115 2.00 -1.31 -16.56
CA ALA A 115 3.20 -1.86 -15.94
C ALA A 115 2.98 -3.28 -15.39
N LEU A 116 1.81 -3.57 -14.80
CA LEU A 116 1.44 -4.89 -14.31
C LEU A 116 1.26 -5.90 -15.45
N ILE A 117 0.57 -5.51 -16.53
CA ILE A 117 0.33 -6.35 -17.71
C ILE A 117 1.65 -6.69 -18.39
N TYR A 118 2.50 -5.68 -18.65
CA TYR A 118 3.80 -5.86 -19.28
C TYR A 118 4.71 -6.80 -18.49
N ARG A 119 4.67 -6.72 -17.15
CA ARG A 119 5.47 -7.57 -16.25
C ARG A 119 4.78 -8.88 -15.85
N ARG A 120 3.55 -9.12 -16.32
CA ARG A 120 2.71 -10.28 -15.97
C ARG A 120 2.59 -10.50 -14.45
N GLN A 121 2.47 -9.41 -13.70
CA GLN A 121 2.37 -9.46 -12.24
C GLN A 121 0.90 -9.55 -11.81
N PRO A 122 0.55 -10.37 -10.80
CA PRO A 122 -0.83 -10.49 -10.35
C PRO A 122 -1.30 -9.17 -9.73
N VAL A 123 -2.59 -8.86 -9.85
CA VAL A 123 -3.22 -7.68 -9.22
C VAL A 123 -3.04 -7.63 -7.70
N ARG A 124 -2.78 -8.78 -7.08
CA ARG A 124 -2.40 -8.89 -5.66
C ARG A 124 -1.12 -8.11 -5.31
N SER A 125 -0.21 -7.95 -6.26
CA SER A 125 1.00 -7.13 -6.10
C SER A 125 0.73 -5.61 -6.11
N ALA A 126 -0.49 -5.22 -6.43
CA ALA A 126 -0.99 -3.85 -6.35
C ALA A 126 -1.90 -3.62 -5.13
N GLY A 127 -1.86 -4.52 -4.14
CA GLY A 127 -2.63 -4.39 -2.90
C GLY A 127 -4.11 -4.77 -3.02
N TRP A 128 -4.53 -5.38 -4.13
CA TRP A 128 -5.87 -5.93 -4.32
C TRP A 128 -5.88 -7.41 -3.98
N ASN A 129 -6.22 -7.74 -2.72
CA ASN A 129 -6.23 -9.11 -2.22
C ASN A 129 -7.66 -9.54 -1.86
N ARG A 130 -8.27 -10.41 -2.67
CA ARG A 130 -9.66 -10.88 -2.48
C ARG A 130 -9.96 -11.41 -1.06
N PRO A 131 -9.11 -12.23 -0.43
CA PRO A 131 -9.34 -12.74 0.92
C PRO A 131 -9.37 -11.65 2.01
N LEU A 132 -8.74 -10.50 1.77
CA LEU A 132 -8.68 -9.39 2.72
C LEU A 132 -9.70 -8.29 2.44
N LEU A 133 -10.60 -8.50 1.47
CA LEU A 133 -11.57 -7.49 1.07
C LEU A 133 -12.62 -7.24 2.16
N THR A 134 -13.17 -8.31 2.77
CA THR A 134 -14.14 -8.21 3.87
C THR A 134 -13.58 -7.46 5.09
N PRO A 135 -12.40 -7.83 5.66
CA PRO A 135 -11.85 -7.08 6.79
C PRO A 135 -11.47 -5.65 6.41
N ALA A 136 -10.97 -5.41 5.20
CA ALA A 136 -10.68 -4.05 4.73
C ALA A 136 -11.94 -3.19 4.60
N PHE A 137 -13.06 -3.79 4.18
CA PHE A 137 -14.34 -3.12 4.08
C PHE A 137 -14.92 -2.78 5.46
N GLN A 138 -14.84 -3.69 6.42
CA GLN A 138 -15.25 -3.44 7.81
C GLN A 138 -14.45 -2.29 8.44
N VAL A 139 -13.12 -2.28 8.27
CA VAL A 139 -12.27 -1.18 8.73
C VAL A 139 -12.64 0.12 8.03
N GLY A 140 -12.89 0.08 6.72
CA GLY A 140 -13.33 1.24 5.95
C GLY A 140 -14.64 1.85 6.49
N ILE A 141 -15.66 1.02 6.76
CA ILE A 141 -16.92 1.47 7.37
C ILE A 141 -16.66 2.09 8.75
N ALA A 142 -15.86 1.43 9.59
CA ALA A 142 -15.53 1.93 10.91
C ALA A 142 -14.86 3.32 10.84
N VAL A 143 -13.94 3.51 9.89
CA VAL A 143 -13.28 4.80 9.66
C VAL A 143 -14.26 5.86 9.13
N ILE A 144 -15.19 5.50 8.24
CA ILE A 144 -16.23 6.42 7.75
C ILE A 144 -17.06 6.94 8.92
N LEU A 145 -17.61 6.03 9.74
CA LEU A 145 -18.43 6.39 10.89
C LEU A 145 -17.65 7.24 11.90
N LEU A 146 -16.42 6.84 12.20
CA LEU A 146 -15.53 7.58 13.08
C LEU A 146 -15.26 9.00 12.56
N THR A 147 -15.01 9.15 11.26
CA THR A 147 -14.70 10.46 10.66
C THR A 147 -15.92 11.38 10.68
N ILE A 148 -17.11 10.86 10.38
CA ILE A 148 -18.37 11.63 10.47
C ILE A 148 -18.60 12.10 11.91
N PHE A 149 -18.42 11.20 12.88
CA PHE A 149 -18.61 11.50 14.30
C PHE A 149 -17.61 12.55 14.81
N LEU A 150 -16.32 12.38 14.52
CA LEU A 150 -15.27 13.32 14.93
C LEU A 150 -15.46 14.72 14.34
N ARG A 151 -15.99 14.81 13.11
CA ARG A 151 -16.16 16.10 12.43
C ARG A 151 -17.49 16.79 12.76
N GLY A 152 -18.34 16.16 13.59
CA GLY A 152 -19.60 16.74 14.06
C GLY A 152 -20.62 17.04 12.95
N LYS A 153 -20.46 16.45 11.76
CA LYS A 153 -21.27 16.76 10.57
C LYS A 153 -22.59 16.00 10.50
N ILE A 154 -22.99 15.35 11.59
CA ILE A 154 -24.23 14.55 11.66
C ILE A 154 -25.45 15.38 11.29
N THR A 155 -25.54 16.62 11.77
CA THR A 155 -26.66 17.53 11.48
C THR A 155 -26.74 17.88 10.00
N LEU A 156 -25.60 18.10 9.34
CA LEU A 156 -25.54 18.38 7.90
C LEU A 156 -25.96 17.20 7.02
N LEU A 157 -25.85 15.96 7.50
CA LEU A 157 -26.44 14.81 6.82
C LEU A 157 -27.98 14.80 6.90
N PHE A 158 -28.55 15.38 7.95
CA PHE A 158 -30.01 15.46 8.15
C PHE A 158 -30.65 16.66 7.46
N ASP A 159 -29.88 17.73 7.19
CA ASP A 159 -30.36 18.93 6.46
C ASP A 159 -30.63 18.67 4.97
N GLY A 160 -30.26 17.48 4.47
CA GLY A 160 -30.49 17.03 3.10
C GLY A 160 -29.23 17.15 2.23
N ILE A 161 -28.99 16.12 1.41
CA ILE A 161 -27.82 16.05 0.53
C ILE A 161 -28.25 16.40 -0.89
N THR A 162 -27.59 17.39 -1.49
CA THR A 162 -27.79 17.81 -2.88
C THR A 162 -27.19 16.80 -3.87
N THR A 163 -27.62 16.87 -5.13
CA THR A 163 -27.07 16.04 -6.21
C THR A 163 -25.57 16.28 -6.40
N ALA A 164 -25.11 17.53 -6.24
CA ALA A 164 -23.70 17.89 -6.34
C ALA A 164 -22.85 17.19 -5.26
N GLU A 165 -23.29 17.20 -4.00
CA GLU A 165 -22.58 16.55 -2.89
C GLU A 165 -22.54 15.03 -3.03
N THR A 166 -23.61 14.43 -3.56
CA THR A 166 -23.64 12.99 -3.86
C THR A 166 -22.67 12.65 -4.99
N SER A 167 -22.63 13.46 -6.05
CA SER A 167 -21.68 13.27 -7.15
C SER A 167 -20.23 13.44 -6.69
N ALA A 168 -19.97 14.42 -5.81
CA ALA A 168 -18.67 14.63 -5.21
C ALA A 168 -18.22 13.39 -4.42
N LEU A 169 -19.11 12.77 -3.63
CA LEU A 169 -18.79 11.53 -2.90
C LEU A 169 -18.26 10.43 -3.84
N LEU A 170 -18.93 10.21 -4.98
CA LEU A 170 -18.50 9.22 -5.96
C LEU A 170 -17.14 9.57 -6.57
N VAL A 171 -16.93 10.83 -6.93
CA VAL A 171 -15.68 11.28 -7.56
C VAL A 171 -14.51 11.23 -6.57
N VAL A 172 -14.69 11.71 -5.33
CA VAL A 172 -13.64 11.63 -4.29
C VAL A 172 -13.35 10.17 -3.92
N THR A 173 -14.36 9.28 -3.93
CA THR A 173 -14.15 7.85 -3.71
C THR A 173 -13.29 7.24 -4.81
N ALA A 174 -13.63 7.49 -6.07
CA ALA A 174 -12.85 7.02 -7.21
C ALA A 174 -11.41 7.59 -7.19
N LEU A 175 -11.27 8.86 -6.87
CA LEU A 175 -9.99 9.55 -6.74
C LEU A 175 -9.13 8.94 -5.62
N GLY A 176 -9.70 8.75 -4.43
CA GLY A 176 -9.03 8.14 -3.29
C GLY A 176 -8.56 6.72 -3.59
N LEU A 177 -9.40 5.89 -4.20
CA LEU A 177 -9.02 4.55 -4.61
C LEU A 177 -7.93 4.53 -5.69
N ALA A 178 -7.98 5.47 -6.64
CA ALA A 178 -6.98 5.59 -7.70
C ALA A 178 -5.60 6.00 -7.15
N GLU A 179 -5.55 7.05 -6.33
CA GLU A 179 -4.32 7.52 -5.68
C GLU A 179 -3.73 6.44 -4.77
N GLU A 180 -4.56 5.78 -3.96
CA GLU A 180 -4.09 4.73 -3.05
C GLU A 180 -3.61 3.48 -3.81
N THR A 181 -4.24 3.14 -4.94
CA THR A 181 -3.76 2.05 -5.81
C THR A 181 -2.38 2.37 -6.39
N LEU A 182 -2.15 3.61 -6.82
CA LEU A 182 -0.87 4.06 -7.34
C LEU A 182 0.22 4.02 -6.25
N PHE A 183 0.01 4.75 -5.15
CA PHE A 183 1.06 4.94 -4.15
C PHE A 183 1.18 3.76 -3.19
N ARG A 184 0.07 3.31 -2.59
CA ARG A 184 0.09 2.25 -1.56
C ARG A 184 -0.03 0.86 -2.14
N GLY A 185 -0.73 0.72 -3.26
CA GLY A 185 -0.83 -0.52 -4.01
C GLY A 185 0.46 -0.85 -4.76
N TYR A 186 0.94 0.07 -5.62
CA TYR A 186 2.05 -0.21 -6.52
C TYR A 186 3.42 0.23 -5.98
N VAL A 187 3.56 1.49 -5.54
CA VAL A 187 4.88 2.06 -5.19
C VAL A 187 5.39 1.56 -3.83
N GLN A 188 4.56 1.57 -2.78
CA GLN A 188 4.97 1.20 -1.41
C GLN A 188 5.53 -0.23 -1.31
N PRO A 189 4.88 -1.30 -1.83
CA PRO A 189 5.40 -2.66 -1.69
C PRO A 189 6.75 -2.86 -2.39
N ARG A 190 6.96 -2.19 -3.54
CA ARG A 190 8.20 -2.28 -4.31
C ARG A 190 9.35 -1.56 -3.61
N LEU A 191 9.10 -0.38 -3.04
CA LEU A 191 10.08 0.32 -2.22
C LEU A 191 10.41 -0.46 -0.94
N SER A 192 9.39 -0.98 -0.25
CA SER A 192 9.55 -1.78 0.96
C SER A 192 10.35 -3.06 0.72
N ALA A 193 10.21 -3.69 -0.45
CA ALA A 193 10.97 -4.88 -0.81
C ALA A 193 12.48 -4.65 -0.93
N ARG A 194 12.92 -3.42 -1.23
CA ARG A 194 14.35 -3.08 -1.33
C ARG A 194 14.89 -2.40 -0.08
N LEU A 195 14.15 -1.45 0.47
CA LEU A 195 14.63 -0.54 1.52
C LEU A 195 14.16 -0.96 2.92
N GLY A 196 13.32 -1.98 3.01
CA GLY A 196 12.65 -2.40 4.24
C GLY A 196 11.32 -1.65 4.45
N ASN A 197 10.44 -2.24 5.26
CA ASN A 197 9.06 -1.79 5.44
C ASN A 197 8.96 -0.33 5.93
N THR A 198 9.79 0.07 6.91
CA THR A 198 9.76 1.43 7.49
C THR A 198 10.23 2.49 6.50
N ARG A 199 11.35 2.25 5.80
CA ARG A 199 11.89 3.22 4.84
C ARG A 199 11.02 3.34 3.59
N GLY A 200 10.49 2.21 3.10
CA GLY A 200 9.56 2.21 1.97
C GLY A 200 8.29 3.01 2.28
N TRP A 201 7.74 2.86 3.47
CA TRP A 201 6.59 3.64 3.95
C TRP A 201 6.86 5.14 4.03
N LEU A 202 7.98 5.56 4.65
CA LEU A 202 8.34 6.97 4.77
C LEU A 202 8.54 7.61 3.39
N ILE A 203 9.30 6.96 2.50
CA ILE A 203 9.56 7.47 1.15
C ILE A 203 8.27 7.58 0.34
N THR A 204 7.39 6.57 0.40
CA THR A 204 6.12 6.64 -0.33
C THR A 204 5.19 7.72 0.23
N SER A 205 5.28 8.03 1.52
CA SER A 205 4.55 9.15 2.13
C SER A 205 5.10 10.50 1.67
N GLY A 206 6.43 10.63 1.57
CA GLY A 206 7.06 11.81 0.98
C GLY A 206 6.70 11.99 -0.49
N LEU A 207 6.77 10.93 -1.30
CA LEU A 207 6.37 10.97 -2.72
C LEU A 207 4.90 11.36 -2.89
N PHE A 208 4.03 10.88 -2.00
CA PHE A 208 2.62 11.27 -1.98
C PHE A 208 2.43 12.75 -1.59
N ALA A 209 3.21 13.28 -0.65
CA ALA A 209 3.16 14.71 -0.32
C ALA A 209 3.65 15.58 -1.49
N LEU A 210 4.74 15.17 -2.15
CA LEU A 210 5.25 15.82 -3.35
C LEU A 210 4.23 15.77 -4.50
N TRP A 211 3.46 14.68 -4.61
CA TRP A 211 2.41 14.53 -5.62
C TRP A 211 1.29 15.58 -5.50
N GLN A 212 1.10 16.16 -4.31
CA GLN A 212 0.12 17.23 -4.11
C GLN A 212 0.64 18.59 -4.62
N ILE A 213 1.94 18.78 -4.87
CA ILE A 213 2.51 20.07 -5.26
C ILE A 213 1.92 20.58 -6.59
N PRO A 214 1.86 19.77 -7.69
CA PRO A 214 1.25 20.25 -8.93
C PRO A 214 -0.19 20.72 -8.75
N ARG A 215 -0.99 20.04 -7.92
CA ARG A 215 -2.37 20.43 -7.59
C ARG A 215 -2.43 21.79 -6.87
N LEU A 216 -1.45 22.10 -6.03
CA LEU A 216 -1.44 23.32 -5.21
C LEU A 216 -0.65 24.47 -5.86
N SER A 217 -0.06 24.26 -7.04
CA SER A 217 0.88 25.21 -7.67
C SER A 217 0.29 26.59 -8.04
N GLY A 218 -1.04 26.73 -8.02
CA GLY A 218 -1.74 28.01 -8.24
C GLY A 218 -2.08 28.79 -6.95
N GLU A 219 -1.80 28.24 -5.78
CA GLU A 219 -2.17 28.82 -4.48
C GLU A 219 -1.02 29.61 -3.82
N PRO A 220 -1.32 30.46 -2.83
CA PRO A 220 -0.31 31.10 -1.99
C PRO A 220 0.63 30.06 -1.35
N VAL A 221 1.91 30.42 -1.23
CA VAL A 221 2.95 29.53 -0.70
C VAL A 221 2.60 28.95 0.67
N GLU A 222 1.93 29.72 1.53
CA GLU A 222 1.46 29.26 2.84
C GLU A 222 0.46 28.11 2.72
N THR A 223 -0.55 28.24 1.86
CA THR A 223 -1.54 27.17 1.56
C THR A 223 -0.85 25.94 0.98
N VAL A 224 0.15 26.12 0.11
CA VAL A 224 0.94 25.01 -0.45
C VAL A 224 1.66 24.26 0.66
N LEU A 225 2.35 24.96 1.56
CA LEU A 225 3.09 24.36 2.67
C LEU A 225 2.16 23.59 3.62
N ILE A 226 1.03 24.19 3.99
CA ILE A 226 0.03 23.54 4.84
C ILE A 226 -0.56 22.31 4.13
N GLY A 227 -0.92 22.43 2.85
CA GLY A 227 -1.48 21.34 2.06
C GLY A 227 -0.51 20.16 1.90
N VAL A 228 0.77 20.44 1.66
CA VAL A 228 1.83 19.42 1.62
C VAL A 228 2.04 18.78 2.99
N GLY A 229 2.03 19.58 4.07
CA GLY A 229 2.11 19.09 5.45
C GLY A 229 0.97 18.13 5.81
N ILE A 230 -0.27 18.52 5.52
CA ILE A 230 -1.45 17.67 5.68
C ILE A 230 -1.34 16.42 4.80
N GLY A 231 -0.93 16.58 3.54
CA GLY A 231 -0.72 15.48 2.60
C GLY A 231 0.31 14.46 3.11
N LEU A 232 1.37 14.92 3.77
CA LEU A 232 2.38 14.05 4.39
C LEU A 232 1.79 13.25 5.55
N VAL A 233 1.04 13.91 6.46
CA VAL A 233 0.38 13.24 7.58
C VAL A 233 -0.64 12.21 7.07
N GLN A 234 -1.49 12.59 6.11
CA GLN A 234 -2.44 11.68 5.47
C GLN A 234 -1.72 10.50 4.81
N GLY A 235 -0.61 10.75 4.12
CA GLY A 235 0.23 9.71 3.55
C GLY A 235 0.76 8.75 4.61
N LEU A 236 1.29 9.26 5.72
CA LEU A 236 1.80 8.42 6.81
C LEU A 236 0.70 7.52 7.38
N VAL A 237 -0.47 8.09 7.69
CA VAL A 237 -1.63 7.35 8.20
C VAL A 237 -2.09 6.28 7.20
N ALA A 238 -2.31 6.65 5.93
CA ALA A 238 -2.72 5.72 4.89
C ALA A 238 -1.70 4.59 4.67
N GLY A 239 -0.41 4.92 4.74
CA GLY A 239 0.67 3.94 4.61
C GLY A 239 0.74 2.97 5.80
N TRP A 240 0.45 3.44 7.01
CA TRP A 240 0.32 2.59 8.20
C TRP A 240 -0.92 1.69 8.11
N MET A 241 -2.07 2.23 7.69
CA MET A 241 -3.28 1.45 7.43
C MET A 241 -3.03 0.35 6.39
N MET A 242 -2.32 0.66 5.30
CA MET A 242 -1.94 -0.32 4.29
C MET A 242 -1.07 -1.45 4.87
N GLN A 243 -0.16 -1.15 5.80
CA GLN A 243 0.65 -2.20 6.44
C GLN A 243 -0.20 -3.14 7.31
N LYS A 244 -1.24 -2.62 7.97
CA LYS A 244 -2.11 -3.40 8.85
C LYS A 244 -3.17 -4.19 8.08
N CYS A 245 -3.82 -3.56 7.11
CA CYS A 245 -4.90 -4.17 6.34
C CYS A 245 -4.42 -4.94 5.10
N GLN A 246 -3.22 -4.64 4.59
CA GLN A 246 -2.66 -5.20 3.35
C GLN A 246 -3.63 -5.09 2.15
N HIS A 247 -4.49 -4.07 2.17
CA HIS A 247 -5.53 -3.84 1.18
C HIS A 247 -5.74 -2.34 0.95
N VAL A 248 -5.84 -1.93 -0.32
CA VAL A 248 -5.96 -0.52 -0.75
C VAL A 248 -7.30 0.13 -0.36
N LEU A 249 -8.34 -0.69 -0.22
CA LEU A 249 -9.70 -0.23 0.07
C LEU A 249 -9.83 0.52 1.41
N ALA A 250 -9.13 0.09 2.46
CA ALA A 250 -9.20 0.75 3.76
C ALA A 250 -8.66 2.20 3.74
N PRO A 251 -7.42 2.47 3.28
CA PRO A 251 -6.95 3.84 3.13
C PRO A 251 -7.69 4.61 2.04
N GLY A 252 -8.21 3.94 1.00
CA GLY A 252 -9.03 4.56 -0.05
C GLY A 252 -10.33 5.14 0.50
N LEU A 253 -11.06 4.38 1.33
CA LEU A 253 -12.28 4.85 1.97
C LEU A 253 -12.01 5.97 3.00
N TYR A 254 -10.89 5.91 3.72
CA TYR A 254 -10.45 7.01 4.57
C TYR A 254 -10.25 8.32 3.78
N ARG A 255 -9.56 8.27 2.63
CA ARG A 255 -9.38 9.44 1.78
C ARG A 255 -10.68 9.92 1.16
N ALA A 256 -11.53 8.98 0.74
CA ALA A 256 -12.84 9.28 0.19
C ALA A 256 -13.69 10.12 1.14
N ILE A 257 -13.85 9.64 2.38
CA ILE A 257 -14.66 10.33 3.38
C ILE A 257 -14.03 11.63 3.84
N SER A 258 -12.70 11.67 4.03
CA SER A 258 -12.02 12.90 4.43
C SER A 258 -12.15 14.00 3.38
N GLY A 259 -12.05 13.66 2.08
CA GLY A 259 -12.23 14.62 1.00
C GLY A 259 -13.69 15.02 0.80
N TRP A 260 -14.63 14.09 0.97
CA TRP A 260 -16.05 14.41 0.87
C TRP A 260 -16.51 15.36 1.99
N ILE A 261 -16.08 15.15 3.24
CA ILE A 261 -16.47 16.07 4.31
C ILE A 261 -15.78 17.44 4.17
N ALA A 262 -14.63 17.50 3.49
CA ALA A 262 -14.01 18.78 3.10
C ALA A 262 -14.78 19.48 1.96
N PHE A 263 -15.59 18.76 1.18
CA PHE A 263 -16.49 19.35 0.18
C PHE A 263 -17.80 19.84 0.81
N LEU A 264 -18.27 19.21 1.88
CA LEU A 264 -19.50 19.57 2.61
C LEU A 264 -19.37 20.83 3.49
N GLY A 265 -18.25 21.53 3.51
CA GLY A 265 -18.03 22.66 4.42
C GLY A 265 -16.90 23.56 3.95
#